data_AF-A0A4Y2G0B3-F1
#
_entry.id   AF-A0A4Y2G0B3-F1
#
_cell.length_a   1.000
_cell.length_b   1.000
_cell.length_c   1.000
_cell.angle_alpha   90.00
_cell.angle_beta   90.00
_cell.angle_gamma   90.00
#
_symmetry.space_group_name_H-M   'P 1'
#
loop_
_entity.id
_entity.type
_entity.pdbx_description
1 polymer ?
#
loop_
_entity_poly.entity_id
_entity_poly.type
_entity_poly.pdbx_seq_one_letter_code
_entity_poly.pdbx_strand_id
1 'polypeptide(L)'
;MLKVNWKSIDPTKIQCYRETVELLRIALKLENLLNFCHAEFKNVMVKDDYRELIELSIVILGGDAEKKFKIRPPVAMHQARWIARAIYSLKLSLFSFQLKLSNKDKEALLDVCSFIETIYVKPWLQCIWAVKAPYKDLCFLKSYEKVNESVSKAALQKFSQQLWYFTDEIAVLALFDDDVDKETKLKMVANLHREIFSTQEKRYISSKEELCGSLYGEFDTLIL
;
A
#
# COMPACT_ATOMS: atom_id res chain seq x y z
N MET A 1 -6.50 -6.91 20.33
CA MET A 1 -5.40 -7.06 21.31
C MET A 1 -4.80 -5.71 21.69
N LEU A 2 -4.15 -4.99 20.77
CA LEU A 2 -3.54 -3.67 21.05
C LEU A 2 -4.56 -2.62 21.53
N LYS A 3 -5.72 -2.52 20.87
CA LYS A 3 -6.79 -1.58 21.26
C LYS A 3 -7.33 -1.82 22.67
N VAL A 4 -7.42 -3.09 23.07
CA VAL A 4 -7.91 -3.49 24.41
C VAL A 4 -6.85 -3.20 25.48
N ASN A 5 -5.58 -3.45 25.15
CA ASN A 5 -4.46 -3.30 26.08
C ASN A 5 -3.83 -1.90 26.05
N TRP A 6 -4.35 -0.96 25.26
CA TRP A 6 -3.69 0.34 25.05
C TRP A 6 -3.43 1.10 26.35
N LYS A 7 -4.35 1.03 27.32
CA LYS A 7 -4.20 1.68 28.62
C LYS A 7 -3.00 1.16 29.44
N SER A 8 -2.55 -0.06 29.19
CA SER A 8 -1.39 -0.67 29.86
C SER A 8 -0.10 -0.60 29.04
N ILE A 9 -0.15 -0.03 27.83
CA ILE A 9 1.01 0.13 26.96
C ILE A 9 1.65 1.48 27.25
N ASP A 10 2.96 1.47 27.41
CA ASP A 10 3.77 2.68 27.45
C ASP A 10 4.15 3.07 26.01
N PRO A 11 3.57 4.16 25.45
CA PRO A 11 3.82 4.55 24.06
C PRO A 11 5.25 5.06 23.85
N THR A 12 6.02 5.33 24.90
CA THR A 12 7.42 5.78 24.81
C THR A 12 8.41 4.61 24.76
N LYS A 13 8.01 3.43 25.24
CA LYS A 13 8.79 2.19 25.19
C LYS A 13 8.60 1.48 23.85
N ILE A 14 9.03 2.17 22.80
CA ILE A 14 9.06 1.65 21.45
C ILE A 14 10.24 0.68 21.35
N GLN A 15 9.94 -0.57 21.00
CA GLN A 15 10.95 -1.55 20.68
C GLN A 15 10.43 -2.36 19.50
N CYS A 16 10.98 -2.08 18.31
CA CYS A 16 10.67 -2.87 17.14
C CYS A 16 11.09 -4.31 17.40
N TYR A 17 10.27 -5.25 16.95
CA TYR A 17 10.63 -6.66 16.98
C TYR A 17 11.93 -6.84 16.20
N ARG A 18 12.99 -7.31 16.87
CA ARG A 18 14.38 -7.26 16.39
C ARG A 18 14.51 -7.95 15.03
N GLU A 19 13.87 -9.10 14.88
CA GLU A 19 13.85 -9.82 13.60
C GLU A 19 13.21 -9.00 12.47
N THR A 20 12.25 -8.10 12.74
CA THR A 20 11.63 -7.24 11.72
C THR A 20 12.66 -6.30 11.12
N VAL A 21 13.45 -5.64 11.97
CA VAL A 21 14.45 -4.67 11.53
C VAL A 21 15.56 -5.38 10.74
N GLU A 22 16.01 -6.54 11.21
CA GLU A 22 17.07 -7.30 10.52
C GLU A 22 16.58 -7.89 9.18
N LEU A 23 15.37 -8.42 9.11
CA LEU A 23 14.80 -8.91 7.84
C LEU A 23 14.57 -7.78 6.84
N LEU A 24 14.05 -6.63 7.28
CA LEU A 24 13.91 -5.44 6.42
C LEU A 24 15.28 -4.94 5.94
N ARG A 25 16.32 -4.99 6.80
CA ARG A 25 17.71 -4.66 6.43
C ARG A 25 18.27 -5.57 5.33
N ILE A 26 17.94 -6.86 5.39
CA ILE A 26 18.41 -7.86 4.41
C ILE A 26 17.61 -7.78 3.10
N ALA A 27 16.31 -7.45 3.15
CA ALA A 27 15.38 -7.63 2.05
C ALA A 27 15.56 -6.66 0.85
N LEU A 28 15.89 -5.36 1.00
CA LEU A 28 16.24 -4.43 -0.10
C LEU A 28 16.37 -2.96 0.38
N LYS A 29 17.35 -2.21 -0.17
CA LYS A 29 17.36 -0.72 -0.36
C LYS A 29 16.70 0.13 0.74
N LEU A 30 16.99 -0.17 2.01
CA LEU A 30 16.39 0.49 3.17
C LEU A 30 16.59 2.01 3.15
N GLU A 31 17.78 2.45 2.70
CA GLU A 31 18.07 3.88 2.49
C GLU A 31 17.13 4.53 1.48
N ASN A 32 16.78 3.86 0.37
CA ASN A 32 15.89 4.45 -0.63
C ASN A 32 14.46 4.59 -0.12
N LEU A 33 13.97 3.59 0.64
CA LEU A 33 12.64 3.66 1.24
C LEU A 33 12.59 4.71 2.35
N LEU A 34 13.59 4.74 3.23
CA LEU A 34 13.67 5.72 4.30
C LEU A 34 13.81 7.16 3.75
N ASN A 35 14.65 7.35 2.73
CA ASN A 35 14.77 8.64 2.03
C ASN A 35 13.45 9.06 1.37
N PHE A 36 12.74 8.12 0.76
CA PHE A 36 11.41 8.35 0.21
C PHE A 36 10.41 8.77 1.30
N CYS A 37 10.33 8.05 2.42
CA CYS A 37 9.45 8.40 3.53
C CYS A 37 9.78 9.78 4.11
N HIS A 38 11.07 10.13 4.27
CA HIS A 38 11.48 11.46 4.71
C HIS A 38 11.12 12.57 3.71
N ALA A 39 11.20 12.30 2.41
CA ALA A 39 10.77 13.25 1.38
C ALA A 39 9.25 13.47 1.45
N GLU A 40 8.47 12.38 1.52
CA GLU A 40 7.01 12.45 1.62
C GLU A 40 6.54 13.09 2.93
N PHE A 41 7.26 12.89 4.04
CA PHE A 41 6.92 13.51 5.34
C PHE A 41 6.95 15.05 5.29
N LYS A 42 7.82 15.63 4.45
CA LYS A 42 7.96 17.09 4.28
C LYS A 42 6.83 17.70 3.46
N ASN A 43 6.08 16.89 2.71
CA ASN A 43 4.96 17.38 1.91
C ASN A 43 3.80 17.83 2.84
N VAL A 44 3.07 18.87 2.44
CA VAL A 44 1.88 19.33 3.16
C VAL A 44 0.75 18.32 2.94
N MET A 45 0.72 17.28 3.77
CA MET A 45 -0.24 16.19 3.64
C MET A 45 -1.63 16.58 4.17
N VAL A 46 -2.67 16.17 3.44
CA VAL A 46 -4.08 16.52 3.71
C VAL A 46 -4.86 15.41 4.47
N LYS A 47 -4.28 14.23 4.69
CA LYS A 47 -4.95 13.11 5.40
C LYS A 47 -4.10 12.52 6.52
N ASP A 48 -4.67 12.44 7.71
CA ASP A 48 -4.00 11.96 8.93
C ASP A 48 -3.48 10.52 8.83
N ASP A 49 -4.25 9.59 8.24
CA ASP A 49 -3.84 8.18 8.16
C ASP A 49 -2.57 8.00 7.31
N TYR A 50 -2.37 8.82 6.27
CA TYR A 50 -1.16 8.78 5.44
C TYR A 50 0.06 9.29 6.21
N ARG A 51 -0.13 10.40 6.97
CA ARG A 51 0.91 10.93 7.84
C ARG A 51 1.32 9.89 8.88
N GLU A 52 0.34 9.26 9.52
CA GLU A 52 0.60 8.22 10.52
C GLU A 52 1.33 7.01 9.93
N LEU A 53 0.98 6.58 8.72
CA LEU A 53 1.71 5.50 8.02
C LEU A 53 3.19 5.88 7.81
N ILE A 54 3.48 7.09 7.33
CA ILE A 54 4.86 7.57 7.13
C ILE A 54 5.64 7.60 8.44
N GLU A 55 5.04 8.19 9.50
CA GLU A 55 5.67 8.30 10.81
C GLU A 55 6.04 6.90 11.35
N LEU A 56 5.12 5.94 11.25
CA LEU A 56 5.36 4.56 11.68
C LEU A 56 6.45 3.87 10.86
N SER A 57 6.44 4.03 9.54
CA SER A 57 7.48 3.45 8.67
C SER A 57 8.85 4.02 8.99
N ILE A 58 8.98 5.34 9.20
CA ILE A 58 10.26 5.96 9.60
C ILE A 58 10.76 5.36 10.93
N VAL A 59 9.88 5.18 11.92
CA VAL A 59 10.23 4.59 13.22
C VAL A 59 10.68 3.13 13.07
N ILE A 60 9.97 2.33 12.28
CA ILE A 60 10.30 0.91 12.04
C ILE A 60 11.63 0.75 11.30
N LEU A 61 11.88 1.60 10.32
CA LEU A 61 13.13 1.62 9.54
C LEU A 61 14.31 2.20 10.34
N GLY A 62 14.08 2.68 11.56
CA GLY A 62 15.12 3.20 12.45
C GLY A 62 15.55 4.63 12.15
N GLY A 63 14.77 5.40 11.39
CA GLY A 63 15.05 6.78 11.04
C GLY A 63 14.73 7.82 12.12
N ASP A 64 13.99 7.44 13.17
CA ASP A 64 13.63 8.34 14.29
C ASP A 64 14.62 8.26 15.46
N ALA A 65 15.89 8.62 15.20
CA ALA A 65 16.95 8.58 16.21
C ALA A 65 16.66 9.49 17.43
N GLU A 66 15.94 10.59 17.22
CA GLU A 66 15.60 11.57 18.25
C GLU A 66 14.26 11.28 18.97
N LYS A 67 13.56 10.19 18.62
CA LYS A 67 12.25 9.81 19.18
C LYS A 67 11.22 10.96 19.12
N LYS A 68 11.20 11.68 18.00
CA LYS A 68 10.31 12.83 17.79
C LYS A 68 8.87 12.39 17.57
N PHE A 69 8.64 11.19 17.04
CA PHE A 69 7.30 10.75 16.69
C PHE A 69 6.57 10.17 17.90
N LYS A 70 5.38 10.74 18.18
CA LYS A 70 4.47 10.23 19.22
C LYS A 70 3.45 9.30 18.60
N ILE A 71 3.51 8.02 18.97
CA ILE A 71 2.59 7.01 18.45
C ILE A 71 1.18 7.25 19.01
N ARG A 72 0.22 7.51 18.12
CA ARG A 72 -1.19 7.72 18.47
C ARG A 72 -1.85 6.39 18.86
N PRO A 73 -2.91 6.41 19.69
CA PRO A 73 -3.70 5.21 19.96
C PRO A 73 -4.25 4.56 18.67
N PRO A 74 -4.42 3.24 18.62
CA PRO A 74 -5.07 2.58 17.50
C PRO A 74 -6.54 3.03 17.38
N VAL A 75 -6.91 3.53 16.21
CA VAL A 75 -8.26 3.98 15.87
C VAL A 75 -9.17 2.78 15.57
N ALA A 76 -10.47 3.00 15.38
CA ALA A 76 -11.39 1.95 14.95
C ALA A 76 -10.95 1.31 13.62
N MET A 77 -10.76 -0.01 13.62
CA MET A 77 -10.47 -0.79 12.41
C MET A 77 -11.77 -1.03 11.64
N HIS A 78 -12.09 -0.16 10.68
CA HIS A 78 -13.17 -0.42 9.74
C HIS A 78 -12.75 -1.52 8.76
N GLN A 79 -13.59 -2.54 8.57
CA GLN A 79 -13.28 -3.72 7.75
C GLN A 79 -12.93 -3.38 6.29
N ALA A 80 -13.46 -2.28 5.77
CA ALA A 80 -13.28 -1.85 4.37
C ALA A 80 -11.96 -1.09 4.10
N ARG A 81 -11.17 -0.75 5.12
CA ARG A 81 -9.95 0.07 4.93
C ARG A 81 -8.70 -0.71 5.27
N TRP A 82 -8.01 -1.20 4.23
CA TRP A 82 -6.78 -1.95 4.40
C TRP A 82 -5.66 -1.14 5.10
N ILE A 83 -5.58 0.17 4.85
CA ILE A 83 -4.64 1.08 5.54
C ILE A 83 -4.76 1.04 7.08
N ALA A 84 -5.98 0.95 7.62
CA ALA A 84 -6.18 0.87 9.06
C ALA A 84 -5.61 -0.43 9.64
N ARG A 85 -5.63 -1.52 8.85
CA ARG A 85 -4.99 -2.80 9.19
C ARG A 85 -3.48 -2.69 9.11
N ALA A 86 -2.95 -2.01 8.10
CA ALA A 86 -1.51 -1.76 7.97
C ALA A 86 -0.95 -0.99 9.16
N ILE A 87 -1.52 0.19 9.46
CA ILE A 87 -1.15 1.02 10.61
C ILE A 87 -1.23 0.22 11.92
N TYR A 88 -2.29 -0.57 12.10
CA TYR A 88 -2.45 -1.39 13.29
C TYR A 88 -1.34 -2.46 13.40
N SER A 89 -1.00 -3.15 12.31
CA SER A 89 0.07 -4.15 12.28
C SER A 89 1.43 -3.54 12.61
N LEU A 90 1.75 -2.38 12.02
CA LEU A 90 2.99 -1.66 12.32
C LEU A 90 3.08 -1.29 13.81
N LYS A 91 2.01 -0.73 14.38
CA LYS A 91 1.94 -0.44 15.83
C LYS A 91 2.07 -1.70 16.67
N LEU A 92 1.45 -2.81 16.26
CA LEU A 92 1.54 -4.08 16.97
C LEU A 92 2.99 -4.58 17.01
N SER A 93 3.75 -4.38 15.93
CA SER A 93 5.17 -4.72 15.85
C SER A 93 6.02 -3.85 16.79
N LEU A 94 5.78 -2.54 16.80
CA LEU A 94 6.48 -1.57 17.67
C LEU A 94 6.29 -1.81 19.17
N PHE A 95 5.14 -2.38 19.56
CA PHE A 95 4.83 -2.68 20.96
C PHE A 95 4.84 -4.18 21.27
N SER A 96 5.38 -5.00 20.35
CA SER A 96 5.38 -6.46 20.46
C SER A 96 6.03 -6.97 21.75
N PHE A 97 7.05 -6.29 22.27
CA PHE A 97 7.69 -6.63 23.55
C PHE A 97 6.79 -6.41 24.78
N GLN A 98 5.88 -5.44 24.70
CA GLN A 98 4.90 -5.18 25.76
C GLN A 98 3.66 -6.07 25.64
N LEU A 99 3.57 -6.86 24.56
CA LEU A 99 2.46 -7.74 24.25
C LEU A 99 2.87 -9.21 24.39
N LYS A 100 2.01 -10.01 25.00
CA LYS A 100 2.22 -11.47 25.10
C LYS A 100 1.82 -12.15 23.79
N LEU A 101 2.60 -11.94 22.73
CA LEU A 101 2.41 -12.60 21.42
C LEU A 101 3.07 -13.99 21.40
N SER A 102 2.40 -14.97 20.80
CA SER A 102 3.00 -16.28 20.53
C SER A 102 4.08 -16.18 19.45
N ASN A 103 5.00 -17.14 19.36
CA ASN A 103 6.02 -17.13 18.31
C ASN A 103 5.40 -17.18 16.91
N LYS A 104 4.34 -17.97 16.73
CA LYS A 104 3.60 -18.04 15.47
C LYS A 104 2.98 -16.68 15.08
N ASP A 105 2.42 -15.96 16.04
CA ASP A 105 1.84 -14.64 15.77
C ASP A 105 2.91 -13.60 15.44
N LYS A 106 4.11 -13.72 16.05
CA LYS A 106 5.25 -12.85 15.73
C LYS A 106 5.75 -13.07 14.32
N GLU A 107 5.89 -14.32 13.89
CA GLU A 107 6.27 -14.67 12.51
C GLU A 107 5.24 -14.16 11.50
N ALA A 108 3.95 -14.40 11.74
CA ALA A 108 2.91 -13.86 10.85
C ALA A 108 2.90 -12.32 10.83
N LEU A 109 3.17 -11.67 11.97
CA LEU A 109 3.29 -10.22 12.05
C LEU A 109 4.50 -9.69 11.28
N LEU A 110 5.62 -10.41 11.28
CA LEU A 110 6.81 -10.09 10.49
C LEU A 110 6.50 -10.08 9.00
N ASP A 111 5.85 -11.12 8.51
CA ASP A 111 5.50 -11.23 7.08
C ASP A 111 4.61 -10.05 6.66
N VAL A 112 3.63 -9.71 7.49
CA VAL A 112 2.72 -8.58 7.23
C VAL A 112 3.46 -7.24 7.28
N CYS A 113 4.32 -7.01 8.27
CA CYS A 113 5.09 -5.75 8.35
C CYS A 113 6.07 -5.63 7.18
N SER A 114 6.72 -6.74 6.80
CA SER A 114 7.62 -6.77 5.64
C SER A 114 6.89 -6.44 4.36
N PHE A 115 5.70 -7.01 4.15
CA PHE A 115 4.84 -6.67 3.03
C PHE A 115 4.47 -5.17 3.01
N ILE A 116 4.07 -4.62 4.16
CA ILE A 116 3.66 -3.21 4.25
C ILE A 116 4.82 -2.29 3.85
N GLU A 117 5.98 -2.46 4.47
CA GLU A 117 7.14 -1.59 4.24
C GLU A 117 7.70 -1.73 2.82
N THR A 118 7.82 -2.96 2.32
CA THR A 118 8.51 -3.20 1.04
C THR A 118 7.63 -3.02 -0.18
N ILE A 119 6.32 -3.28 -0.07
CA ILE A 119 5.44 -3.30 -1.24
C ILE A 119 4.30 -2.29 -1.13
N TYR A 120 3.72 -2.06 0.06
CA TYR A 120 2.52 -1.22 0.17
C TYR A 120 2.79 0.28 0.34
N VAL A 121 3.72 0.66 1.22
CA VAL A 121 3.92 2.08 1.64
C VAL A 121 4.14 2.98 0.43
N LYS A 122 5.05 2.62 -0.47
CA LYS A 122 5.41 3.50 -1.59
C LYS A 122 4.27 3.75 -2.58
N PRO A 123 3.63 2.72 -3.18
CA PRO A 123 2.47 2.93 -4.05
C PRO A 123 1.36 3.70 -3.34
N TRP A 124 1.08 3.37 -2.07
CA TRP A 124 0.02 4.00 -1.33
C TRP A 124 0.22 5.50 -1.13
N LEU A 125 1.43 5.94 -0.76
CA LEU A 125 1.74 7.37 -0.63
C LEU A 125 1.67 8.11 -1.96
N GLN A 126 2.00 7.46 -3.06
CA GLN A 126 1.90 8.06 -4.39
C GLN A 126 0.43 8.24 -4.84
N CYS A 127 -0.48 7.38 -4.39
CA CYS A 127 -1.92 7.49 -4.68
C CYS A 127 -2.64 8.65 -3.94
N ILE A 128 -1.93 9.45 -3.14
CA ILE A 128 -2.45 10.72 -2.60
C ILE A 128 -2.79 11.69 -3.74
N TRP A 129 -1.98 11.67 -4.80
CA TRP A 129 -2.16 12.53 -5.96
C TRP A 129 -3.18 11.89 -6.89
N ALA A 130 -4.31 12.55 -7.10
CA ALA A 130 -5.40 12.02 -7.93
C ALA A 130 -4.95 11.66 -9.36
N VAL A 131 -4.00 12.41 -9.92
CA VAL A 131 -3.43 12.14 -11.25
C VAL A 131 -2.51 10.91 -11.28
N LYS A 132 -1.86 10.59 -10.15
CA LYS A 132 -0.94 9.44 -10.04
C LYS A 132 -1.66 8.16 -9.65
N ALA A 133 -2.72 8.28 -8.84
CA ALA A 133 -3.45 7.13 -8.30
C ALA A 133 -3.76 6.05 -9.35
N PRO A 134 -4.25 6.38 -10.57
CA PRO A 134 -4.68 5.36 -11.49
C PRO A 134 -3.50 4.50 -12.01
N TYR A 135 -2.43 5.17 -12.45
CA TYR A 135 -1.24 4.49 -12.96
C TYR A 135 -0.51 3.70 -11.87
N LYS A 136 -0.40 4.28 -10.67
CA LYS A 136 0.31 3.65 -9.54
C LYS A 136 -0.40 2.41 -9.02
N ASP A 137 -1.73 2.42 -8.94
CA ASP A 137 -2.51 1.25 -8.55
C ASP A 137 -2.31 0.09 -9.55
N LEU A 138 -2.29 0.37 -10.85
CA LEU A 138 -2.00 -0.64 -11.87
C LEU A 138 -0.55 -1.16 -11.78
N CYS A 139 0.44 -0.27 -11.63
CA CYS A 139 1.83 -0.67 -11.44
C CYS A 139 2.01 -1.53 -10.19
N PHE A 140 1.30 -1.20 -9.11
CA PHE A 140 1.29 -1.98 -7.88
C PHE A 140 0.81 -3.41 -8.12
N LEU A 141 -0.34 -3.58 -8.79
CA LEU A 141 -0.85 -4.90 -9.15
C LEU A 141 0.16 -5.67 -10.02
N LYS A 142 0.73 -5.04 -11.06
CA LYS A 142 1.75 -5.67 -11.93
C LYS A 142 3.00 -6.11 -11.17
N SER A 143 3.42 -5.35 -10.16
CA SER A 143 4.58 -5.70 -9.35
C SER A 143 4.34 -6.96 -8.51
N TYR A 144 3.09 -7.18 -8.07
CA TYR A 144 2.71 -8.26 -7.17
C TYR A 144 2.63 -9.62 -7.86
N GLU A 145 2.23 -9.65 -9.13
CA GLU A 145 2.19 -10.85 -9.97
C GLU A 145 3.54 -11.61 -9.96
N LYS A 146 4.65 -10.88 -9.88
CA LYS A 146 6.01 -11.40 -10.00
C LYS A 146 6.61 -11.94 -8.69
N VAL A 147 5.95 -11.76 -7.54
CA VAL A 147 6.54 -12.06 -6.22
C VAL A 147 6.36 -13.53 -5.82
N ASN A 148 5.16 -14.10 -5.98
CA ASN A 148 4.85 -15.51 -5.70
C ASN A 148 3.49 -15.86 -6.30
N GLU A 149 3.44 -16.73 -7.31
CA GLU A 149 2.22 -17.04 -8.09
C GLU A 149 0.99 -17.45 -7.24
N SER A 150 1.21 -18.26 -6.19
CA SER A 150 0.11 -18.77 -5.36
C SER A 150 -0.47 -17.72 -4.40
N VAL A 151 0.40 -16.89 -3.81
CA VAL A 151 0.02 -15.83 -2.86
C VAL A 151 -0.41 -14.58 -3.60
N SER A 152 0.22 -14.29 -4.75
CA SER A 152 -0.07 -13.12 -5.58
C SER A 152 -1.49 -13.20 -6.10
N LYS A 153 -1.99 -14.37 -6.55
CA LYS A 153 -3.36 -14.50 -7.05
C LYS A 153 -4.41 -14.10 -6.01
N ALA A 154 -4.29 -14.59 -4.78
CA ALA A 154 -5.24 -14.27 -3.71
C ALA A 154 -5.15 -12.79 -3.27
N ALA A 155 -3.92 -12.25 -3.20
CA ALA A 155 -3.69 -10.85 -2.86
C ALA A 155 -4.20 -9.91 -3.95
N LEU A 156 -3.87 -10.18 -5.21
CA LEU A 156 -4.33 -9.44 -6.40
C LEU A 156 -5.85 -9.41 -6.44
N GLN A 157 -6.52 -10.56 -6.25
CA GLN A 157 -7.98 -10.59 -6.20
C GLN A 157 -8.54 -9.64 -5.14
N LYS A 158 -7.88 -9.53 -3.98
CA LYS A 158 -8.30 -8.63 -2.90
C LYS A 158 -8.00 -7.16 -3.20
N PHE A 159 -6.89 -6.85 -3.85
CA PHE A 159 -6.55 -5.48 -4.23
C PHE A 159 -7.37 -4.99 -5.43
N SER A 160 -7.66 -5.85 -6.41
CA SER A 160 -8.57 -5.54 -7.52
C SER A 160 -9.98 -5.19 -7.03
N GLN A 161 -10.46 -5.82 -5.95
CA GLN A 161 -11.73 -5.45 -5.31
C GLN A 161 -11.72 -4.02 -4.70
N GLN A 162 -10.53 -3.48 -4.40
CA GLN A 162 -10.37 -2.12 -3.87
C GLN A 162 -10.36 -1.07 -4.99
N LEU A 163 -10.25 -1.48 -6.26
CA LEU A 163 -10.34 -0.62 -7.45
C LEU A 163 -11.79 -0.32 -7.86
N TRP A 164 -12.76 -0.45 -6.95
CA TRP A 164 -14.18 -0.15 -7.23
C TRP A 164 -14.44 1.28 -7.74
N TYR A 165 -13.50 2.18 -7.46
CA TYR A 165 -13.53 3.59 -7.86
C TYR A 165 -12.89 3.83 -9.24
N PHE A 166 -12.24 2.82 -9.81
CA PHE A 166 -11.47 2.91 -11.03
C PHE A 166 -12.42 2.79 -12.24
N THR A 167 -12.62 3.92 -12.90
CA THR A 167 -13.42 4.07 -14.13
C THR A 167 -12.56 4.69 -15.22
N ASP A 168 -13.04 4.71 -16.46
CA ASP A 168 -12.30 5.29 -17.59
C ASP A 168 -12.03 6.79 -17.36
N GLU A 169 -12.96 7.52 -16.74
CA GLU A 169 -12.77 8.93 -16.38
C GLU A 169 -11.63 9.12 -15.37
N ILE A 170 -11.52 8.22 -14.40
CA ILE A 170 -10.41 8.22 -13.42
C ILE A 170 -9.11 7.82 -14.12
N ALA A 171 -9.15 6.87 -15.05
CA ALA A 171 -7.98 6.45 -15.82
C ALA A 171 -7.40 7.59 -16.67
N VAL A 172 -8.25 8.45 -17.24
CA VAL A 172 -7.83 9.64 -18.02
C VAL A 172 -6.94 10.57 -17.18
N LEU A 173 -7.12 10.62 -15.86
CA LEU A 173 -6.28 11.45 -14.99
C LEU A 173 -4.80 11.04 -15.06
N ALA A 174 -4.49 9.78 -15.36
CA ALA A 174 -3.11 9.31 -15.53
C ALA A 174 -2.42 9.88 -16.79
N LEU A 175 -3.15 10.49 -17.73
CA LEU A 175 -2.53 11.27 -18.81
C LEU A 175 -1.70 12.45 -18.28
N PHE A 176 -2.03 12.95 -17.09
CA PHE A 176 -1.33 14.04 -16.41
C PHE A 176 -0.26 13.55 -15.42
N ASP A 177 -0.05 12.25 -15.28
CA ASP A 177 1.08 11.73 -14.50
C ASP A 177 2.36 11.78 -15.34
N ASP A 178 3.39 12.44 -14.83
CA ASP A 178 4.70 12.54 -15.48
C ASP A 178 5.43 11.19 -15.48
N ASP A 179 5.03 10.25 -14.61
CA ASP A 179 5.61 8.91 -14.55
C ASP A 179 5.07 7.99 -15.67
N VAL A 180 4.05 8.42 -16.42
CA VAL A 180 3.49 7.68 -17.55
C VAL A 180 4.20 8.11 -18.84
N ASP A 181 4.79 7.16 -19.55
CA ASP A 181 5.51 7.47 -20.78
C ASP A 181 4.56 7.81 -21.94
N LYS A 182 5.12 8.46 -22.96
CA LYS A 182 4.36 8.95 -24.11
C LYS A 182 3.66 7.82 -24.88
N GLU A 183 4.27 6.64 -24.99
CA GLU A 183 3.68 5.52 -25.71
C GLU A 183 2.44 5.02 -24.98
N THR A 184 2.52 4.84 -23.66
CA THR A 184 1.36 4.51 -22.83
C THR A 184 0.26 5.57 -22.94
N LYS A 185 0.59 6.87 -22.88
CA LYS A 185 -0.43 7.93 -23.03
C LYS A 185 -1.14 7.86 -24.39
N LEU A 186 -0.42 7.53 -25.47
CA LEU A 186 -1.01 7.37 -26.79
C LEU A 186 -1.97 6.18 -26.86
N LYS A 187 -1.62 5.05 -26.24
CA LYS A 187 -2.49 3.87 -26.18
C LYS A 187 -3.76 4.13 -25.35
N MET A 188 -3.63 4.79 -24.20
CA MET A 188 -4.76 5.25 -23.38
C MET A 188 -5.78 6.06 -24.21
N VAL A 189 -5.31 7.05 -24.98
CA VAL A 189 -6.18 7.87 -25.84
C VAL A 189 -6.83 7.06 -26.96
N ALA A 190 -6.09 6.15 -27.58
CA ALA A 190 -6.62 5.28 -28.63
C ALA A 190 -7.73 4.35 -28.13
N ASN A 191 -7.59 3.82 -26.91
CA ASN A 191 -8.58 2.94 -26.29
C ASN A 191 -9.84 3.72 -25.86
N LEU A 192 -9.70 4.94 -25.34
CA LEU A 192 -10.84 5.82 -25.03
C LEU A 192 -11.74 6.09 -26.24
N HIS A 193 -11.15 6.32 -27.42
CA HIS A 193 -11.92 6.56 -28.65
C HIS A 193 -12.73 5.35 -29.12
N ARG A 194 -12.34 4.13 -28.71
CA ARG A 194 -13.04 2.89 -29.05
C ARG A 194 -14.31 2.70 -28.21
N GLU A 195 -14.34 3.22 -26.99
CA GLU A 195 -15.43 3.02 -26.02
C GLU A 195 -16.56 4.04 -26.08
N ILE A 196 -16.35 5.23 -26.67
CA ILE A 196 -17.42 6.26 -26.84
C ILE A 196 -18.63 5.70 -27.63
N PHE A 197 -18.46 4.59 -28.37
CA PHE A 197 -19.52 3.88 -29.07
C PHE A 197 -20.30 2.87 -28.22
N SER A 198 -19.95 2.64 -26.95
CA SER A 198 -20.68 1.78 -26.01
C SER A 198 -21.18 2.59 -24.81
N THR A 199 -22.48 2.85 -24.74
CA THR A 199 -23.13 3.84 -23.86
C THR A 199 -23.37 3.37 -22.42
N GLN A 200 -22.36 2.84 -21.72
CA GLN A 200 -22.53 2.44 -20.31
C GLN A 200 -21.29 2.80 -19.49
N GLU A 201 -21.47 3.54 -18.39
CA GLU A 201 -20.44 3.74 -17.36
C GLU A 201 -19.98 2.38 -16.84
N LYS A 202 -18.81 1.91 -17.25
CA LYS A 202 -18.25 0.64 -16.82
C LYS A 202 -17.38 0.89 -15.59
N ARG A 203 -17.92 0.57 -14.41
CA ARG A 203 -17.04 0.38 -13.23
C ARG A 203 -16.18 -0.85 -13.46
N TYR A 204 -14.90 -0.78 -13.12
CA TYR A 204 -14.07 -1.96 -13.09
C TYR A 204 -14.60 -2.95 -12.04
N ILE A 205 -15.14 -4.08 -12.50
CA ILE A 205 -15.59 -5.20 -11.67
C ILE A 205 -14.84 -6.43 -12.15
N SER A 206 -13.76 -6.79 -11.45
CA SER A 206 -12.98 -7.98 -11.79
C SER A 206 -13.86 -9.23 -11.76
N SER A 207 -13.94 -9.92 -12.90
CA SER A 207 -14.70 -11.17 -13.03
C SER A 207 -13.84 -12.39 -12.61
N LYS A 208 -14.49 -13.49 -12.21
CA LYS A 208 -13.78 -14.73 -11.78
C LYS A 208 -12.96 -15.38 -12.90
N GLU A 209 -13.28 -15.10 -14.16
CA GLU A 209 -12.65 -15.68 -15.35
C GLU A 209 -11.41 -14.89 -15.81
N GLU A 210 -11.39 -13.56 -15.62
CA GLU A 210 -10.22 -12.69 -15.85
C GLU A 210 -9.02 -13.05 -14.94
N LEU A 211 -9.30 -13.73 -13.81
CA LEU A 211 -8.32 -14.18 -12.81
C LEU A 211 -7.62 -15.50 -13.18
N CYS A 212 -7.98 -16.15 -14.29
CA CYS A 212 -7.37 -17.39 -14.77
C CYS A 212 -6.61 -17.23 -16.10
N GLY A 213 -6.83 -16.12 -16.83
CA GLY A 213 -5.97 -15.66 -17.92
C GLY A 213 -4.90 -14.69 -17.41
N SER A 214 -3.92 -14.35 -18.25
CA SER A 214 -3.05 -13.22 -17.95
C SER A 214 -3.92 -11.98 -17.83
N LEU A 215 -4.08 -11.43 -16.62
CA LEU A 215 -4.74 -10.15 -16.32
C LEU A 215 -4.34 -9.06 -17.34
N TYR A 216 -3.12 -9.18 -17.88
CA TYR A 216 -2.55 -8.38 -18.95
C TYR A 216 -3.43 -8.15 -20.19
N GLY A 217 -4.18 -9.16 -20.66
CA GLY A 217 -4.95 -9.06 -21.91
C GLY A 217 -6.08 -8.01 -21.84
N GLU A 218 -6.83 -8.01 -20.74
CA GLU A 218 -7.97 -7.10 -20.55
C GLU A 218 -7.57 -5.74 -19.97
N PHE A 219 -6.47 -5.64 -19.20
CA PHE A 219 -5.94 -4.35 -18.76
C PHE A 219 -5.33 -3.52 -19.91
N ASP A 220 -4.70 -4.18 -20.91
CA ASP A 220 -4.32 -3.54 -22.19
C ASP A 220 -5.55 -3.23 -23.07
N THR A 221 -6.74 -3.77 -22.77
CA THR A 221 -7.94 -3.40 -23.54
C THR A 221 -8.69 -2.24 -22.89
N LEU A 222 -8.67 -2.15 -21.56
CA LEU A 222 -9.35 -1.10 -20.82
C LEU A 222 -8.51 0.18 -20.75
N ILE A 223 -7.22 0.13 -20.39
CA ILE A 223 -6.48 1.34 -19.98
C ILE A 223 -5.02 1.40 -20.49
N LEU A 224 -4.47 0.39 -21.16
CA LEU A 224 -3.05 0.39 -21.60
C LEU A 224 -2.77 0.14 -23.07
#